data_AF-A0A8K0V401-F1
#
_entry.id   AF-A0A8K0V401-F1
#
_cell.length_a   1.000
_cell.length_b   1.000
_cell.length_c   1.000
_cell.angle_alpha   90.00
_cell.angle_beta   90.00
_cell.angle_gamma   90.00
#
_symmetry.space_group_name_H-M   'P 1'
#
loop_
_entity.id
_entity.type
_entity.pdbx_description
1 polymer ?
#
loop_
_entity_poly.entity_id
_entity_poly.type
_entity_poly.pdbx_seq_one_letter_code
_entity_poly.pdbx_strand_id
1 'polypeptide(L)'
;MEIKLLEIPNSGELYTKALRLKNHVGVDYRTDKHISFIVEDDNKVHNVMYFSEKGGDKQWQCDCKWYTLQNKPCSHIYAVCMAIKEGKLKI
;
A
#
# COMPACT_ATOMS: atom_id res chain seq x y z
N MET A 1 15.79 5.97 -3.47
CA MET A 1 15.14 4.80 -2.85
C MET A 1 14.29 4.10 -3.90
N GLU A 2 14.56 2.82 -4.16
CA GLU A 2 13.76 1.96 -5.03
C GLU A 2 12.69 1.23 -4.20
N ILE A 3 11.44 1.22 -4.69
CA ILE A 3 10.32 0.58 -4.01
C ILE A 3 10.18 -0.84 -4.52
N LYS A 4 10.29 -1.82 -3.62
CA LYS A 4 10.02 -3.22 -3.93
C LYS A 4 8.53 -3.48 -3.84
N LEU A 5 7.90 -3.65 -5.00
CA LEU A 5 6.48 -3.97 -5.10
C LEU A 5 6.22 -5.42 -4.67
N LEU A 6 5.11 -5.63 -3.98
CA LEU A 6 4.63 -6.97 -3.67
C LEU A 6 4.02 -7.62 -4.91
N GLU A 7 4.02 -8.95 -4.94
CA GLU A 7 3.17 -9.70 -5.85
C GLU A 7 1.71 -9.44 -5.50
N ILE A 8 0.95 -8.95 -6.47
CA ILE A 8 -0.45 -8.61 -6.30
C ILE A 8 -1.28 -9.83 -6.73
N PRO A 9 -2.21 -10.31 -5.90
CA PRO A 9 -3.13 -11.39 -6.29
C PRO A 9 -3.88 -11.03 -7.57
N ASN A 10 -4.16 -12.00 -8.43
CA ASN A 10 -4.89 -11.76 -9.69
C ASN A 10 -6.42 -11.87 -9.57
N SER A 11 -6.93 -12.24 -8.38
CA SER A 11 -8.36 -12.46 -8.12
C SER A 11 -8.65 -12.45 -6.61
N GLY A 12 -9.94 -12.46 -6.24
CA GLY A 12 -10.40 -12.51 -4.84
C GLY A 12 -10.80 -11.16 -4.24
N GLU A 13 -11.21 -11.19 -2.97
CA GLU A 13 -11.78 -10.02 -2.27
C GLU A 13 -10.73 -8.90 -2.09
N LEU A 14 -9.53 -9.23 -1.63
CA LEU A 14 -8.45 -8.26 -1.43
C LEU A 14 -8.06 -7.57 -2.75
N TYR A 15 -8.00 -8.33 -3.84
CA TYR A 15 -7.71 -7.81 -5.17
C TYR A 15 -8.83 -6.87 -5.64
N THR A 16 -10.09 -7.29 -5.54
CA THR A 16 -11.24 -6.50 -5.97
C THR A 16 -11.32 -5.18 -5.20
N LYS A 17 -11.07 -5.21 -3.89
CA LYS A 17 -11.04 -4.00 -3.07
C LYS A 17 -9.85 -3.10 -3.43
N ALA A 18 -8.65 -3.67 -3.60
CA ALA A 18 -7.47 -2.92 -4.04
C ALA A 18 -7.68 -2.22 -5.39
N LEU A 19 -8.35 -2.90 -6.33
CA LEU A 19 -8.64 -2.37 -7.67
C LEU A 19 -9.54 -1.13 -7.62
N ARG A 20 -10.49 -1.07 -6.68
CA ARG A 20 -11.33 0.12 -6.44
C ARG A 20 -10.52 1.25 -5.82
N LEU A 21 -9.67 0.92 -4.84
CA LEU A 21 -8.91 1.89 -4.05
C LEU A 21 -7.70 2.48 -4.76
N LYS A 22 -7.13 1.84 -5.79
CA LYS A 22 -5.88 2.28 -6.43
C LYS A 22 -5.91 3.70 -7.00
N ASN A 23 -7.10 4.23 -7.30
CA ASN A 23 -7.29 5.61 -7.78
C ASN A 23 -7.41 6.64 -6.65
N HIS A 24 -7.51 6.16 -5.41
CA HIS A 24 -7.68 6.95 -4.18
C HIS A 24 -6.42 6.85 -3.31
N VAL A 25 -5.26 6.73 -3.96
CA VAL A 25 -3.96 6.66 -3.31
C VAL A 25 -3.21 7.97 -3.52
N GLY A 26 -2.74 8.58 -2.44
CA GLY A 26 -1.87 9.75 -2.44
C GLY A 26 -0.54 9.46 -1.77
N VAL A 27 0.52 10.17 -2.19
CA VAL A 27 1.77 10.23 -1.44
C VAL A 27 1.61 11.31 -0.37
N ASP A 28 1.84 10.96 0.89
CA ASP A 28 1.73 11.87 2.03
C ASP A 28 3.08 12.54 2.30
N TYR A 29 4.12 11.73 2.53
CA TYR A 29 5.48 12.23 2.65
C TYR A 29 6.52 11.17 2.27
N ARG A 30 7.72 11.64 1.94
CA ARG A 30 8.88 10.82 1.57
C ARG A 30 10.11 11.25 2.36
N THR A 31 10.82 10.28 2.89
CA THR A 31 12.16 10.43 3.46
C THR A 31 13.13 9.48 2.76
N ASP A 32 14.40 9.51 3.14
CA ASP A 32 15.41 8.57 2.62
C ASP A 32 15.12 7.11 3.03
N LYS A 33 14.40 6.91 4.14
CA LYS A 33 14.16 5.60 4.75
C LYS A 33 12.75 5.05 4.55
N HIS A 34 11.77 5.93 4.37
CA HIS A 34 10.39 5.50 4.26
C HIS A 34 9.54 6.43 3.41
N ILE A 35 8.44 5.89 2.88
CA ILE A 35 7.40 6.64 2.16
C ILE A 35 6.07 6.36 2.85
N SER A 36 5.33 7.41 3.13
CA SER A 36 3.95 7.37 3.61
C SER A 36 3.00 7.58 2.45
N PHE A 37 1.96 6.77 2.41
CA PHE A 37 0.87 6.86 1.47
C PHE A 37 -0.45 6.95 2.23
N ILE A 38 -1.35 7.78 1.71
CA ILE A 38 -2.72 7.89 2.16
C ILE A 38 -3.60 7.11 1.19
N VAL A 39 -4.48 6.26 1.72
CA VAL A 39 -5.50 5.54 0.95
C VAL A 39 -6.88 5.90 1.49
N GLU A 40 -7.72 6.50 0.66
CA GLU A 40 -9.10 6.86 1.03
C GLU A 40 -10.05 5.70 0.70
N ASP A 41 -10.72 5.15 1.73
CA ASP A 41 -11.68 4.04 1.65
C ASP A 41 -13.02 4.50 2.23
N ASP A 42 -13.94 4.94 1.36
CA ASP A 42 -15.30 5.47 1.61
C ASP A 42 -15.45 6.50 2.75
N ASN A 43 -15.25 6.08 3.99
CA ASN A 43 -15.39 6.91 5.20
C ASN A 43 -14.15 6.87 6.11
N LYS A 44 -13.04 6.28 5.64
CA LYS A 44 -11.82 6.11 6.41
C LYS A 44 -10.61 6.46 5.56
N VAL A 45 -9.62 7.04 6.21
CA VAL A 45 -8.29 7.23 5.65
C VAL A 45 -7.37 6.21 6.31
N HIS A 46 -6.63 5.48 5.48
CA HIS A 46 -5.66 4.49 5.91
C HIS A 46 -4.25 4.96 5.55
N ASN A 47 -3.34 4.84 6.50
CA ASN A 47 -1.93 5.13 6.28
C ASN A 47 -1.19 3.84 5.90
N VAL A 48 -0.46 3.88 4.78
CA VAL A 48 0.37 2.78 4.28
C VAL A 48 1.80 3.26 4.21
N MET A 49 2.70 2.51 4.83
CA MET A 49 4.11 2.86 4.93
C MET A 49 4.97 1.84 4.20
N TYR A 50 5.92 2.33 3.40
CA TYR A 50 7.03 1.54 2.87
C TYR A 50 8.31 1.91 3.62
N PHE A 51 9.06 0.91 4.11
CA PHE A 51 10.35 1.08 4.78
C PHE A 51 11.45 0.39 3.97
N SER A 52 12.42 1.14 3.44
CA SER A 52 13.49 0.58 2.61
C SER A 52 14.49 -0.29 3.38
N GLU A 53 14.67 -0.03 4.67
CA GLU A 53 15.59 -0.75 5.54
C GLU A 53 15.07 -2.11 6.02
N LYS A 54 13.76 -2.37 5.87
CA LYS A 54 13.16 -3.67 6.24
C LYS A 54 13.31 -4.67 5.09
N GLY A 55 13.26 -5.97 5.41
CA GLY A 55 13.34 -7.04 4.42
C GLY A 55 11.98 -7.67 4.09
N GLY A 56 11.76 -8.03 2.84
CA GLY A 56 10.58 -8.75 2.35
C GLY A 56 9.26 -8.03 2.65
N ASP A 57 8.24 -8.78 3.04
CA ASP A 57 6.87 -8.30 3.26
C ASP A 57 6.78 -7.28 4.40
N LYS A 58 7.77 -7.29 5.32
CA LYS A 58 7.84 -6.34 6.45
C LYS A 58 8.16 -4.91 6.01
N GLN A 59 8.57 -4.72 4.75
CA GLN A 59 8.74 -3.39 4.16
C GLN A 59 7.43 -2.63 4.09
N TRP A 60 6.31 -3.33 3.93
CA TRP A 60 5.00 -2.73 3.81
C TRP A 60 4.23 -2.87 5.12
N GLN A 61 3.71 -1.75 5.61
CA GLN A 61 2.87 -1.70 6.80
C GLN A 61 1.62 -0.88 6.53
N CYS A 62 0.50 -1.28 7.14
CA CYS A 62 -0.75 -0.54 7.06
C CYS A 62 -1.39 -0.47 8.44
N ASP A 63 -2.01 0.65 8.75
CA ASP A 63 -2.73 0.86 10.01
C ASP A 63 -4.07 0.10 10.11
N CYS A 64 -4.54 -0.52 9.02
CA CYS A 64 -5.85 -1.15 9.01
C CYS A 64 -5.89 -2.37 9.94
N LYS A 65 -7.04 -2.58 10.58
CA LYS A 65 -7.27 -3.69 11.53
C LYS A 65 -6.90 -5.06 10.95
N TRP A 66 -7.15 -5.29 9.66
CA TRP A 66 -6.80 -6.56 9.01
C TRP A 66 -5.30 -6.82 9.04
N TYR A 67 -4.49 -5.83 8.64
CA TYR A 67 -3.03 -5.95 8.67
C TYR A 67 -2.54 -6.19 10.09
N THR A 68 -3.02 -5.41 11.07
CA THR A 68 -2.63 -5.54 12.47
C THR A 68 -2.93 -6.93 13.04
N LEU A 69 -4.06 -7.54 12.65
CA LEU A 69 -4.45 -8.87 13.15
C LEU A 69 -3.75 -10.02 12.40
N GLN A 70 -3.59 -9.90 11.09
CA GLN A 70 -3.11 -11.00 10.24
C GLN A 70 -1.60 -10.95 10.01
N ASN A 71 -0.99 -9.77 10.19
CA ASN A 71 0.38 -9.47 9.81
C ASN A 71 0.70 -9.88 8.36
N LYS A 72 -0.26 -9.65 7.46
CA LYS A 72 -0.22 -9.98 6.03
C LYS A 72 -0.65 -8.78 5.19
N PRO A 73 -0.19 -8.65 3.93
CA PRO A 73 -0.60 -7.58 3.05
C PRO A 73 -2.13 -7.49 2.91
N CYS A 74 -2.64 -6.26 2.97
CA CYS A 74 -4.07 -5.96 2.88
C CYS A 74 -4.38 -5.27 1.54
N SER A 75 -5.67 -5.05 1.27
CA SER A 75 -6.13 -4.34 0.07
C SER A 75 -5.53 -2.95 -0.09
N HIS A 76 -5.24 -2.21 1.00
CA HIS A 76 -4.64 -0.88 0.92
C HIS A 76 -3.19 -0.93 0.42
N ILE A 77 -2.39 -1.88 0.91
CA ILE A 77 -1.02 -2.11 0.44
C ILE A 77 -1.02 -2.49 -1.04
N TYR A 78 -1.91 -3.39 -1.44
CA TYR A 78 -2.05 -3.76 -2.84
C TYR A 78 -2.51 -2.59 -3.72
N ALA A 79 -3.41 -1.74 -3.23
CA ALA A 79 -3.85 -0.53 -3.94
C ALA A 79 -2.67 0.42 -4.20
N VAL A 80 -1.82 0.64 -3.19
CA VAL A 80 -0.57 1.41 -3.37
C VAL A 80 0.33 0.74 -4.40
N CYS A 81 0.61 -0.56 -4.28
CA CYS A 81 1.46 -1.27 -5.25
C CYS A 81 0.92 -1.17 -6.69
N MET A 82 -0.40 -1.28 -6.87
CA MET A 82 -1.06 -1.09 -8.17
C MET A 82 -0.88 0.34 -8.69
N ALA A 83 -1.12 1.35 -7.85
CA ALA A 83 -0.99 2.76 -8.23
C ALA A 83 0.44 3.11 -8.66
N ILE A 84 1.45 2.58 -7.95
CA ILE A 84 2.87 2.72 -8.30
C ILE A 84 3.15 2.04 -9.64
N LYS A 85 2.73 0.78 -9.80
CA LYS A 85 2.95 -0.01 -11.02
C LYS A 85 2.33 0.64 -12.25
N GLU A 86 1.20 1.31 -12.09
CA GLU A 86 0.50 2.04 -13.15
C GLU A 86 1.06 3.45 -13.40
N GLY A 87 2.09 3.88 -12.67
CA GLY A 87 2.70 5.20 -12.82
C GLY A 87 1.80 6.35 -12.37
N LYS A 88 0.78 6.08 -11.54
CA LYS A 88 -0.19 7.08 -11.07
C LYS A 88 0.34 7.97 -9.95
N LEU A 89 1.32 7.46 -9.21
CA LEU A 89 1.96 8.20 -8.13
C LEU A 89 3.26 8.84 -8.65
N LYS A 90 3.43 10.13 -8.36
CA LYS A 90 4.74 10.80 -8.51
C LYS A 90 5.52 10.55 -7.24
N ILE A 91 6.47 9.62 -7.27
CA ILE A 91 7.21 9.16 -6.10
C ILE A 91 8.66 9.57 -6.15
#